data_AF-A0AAX4J3Z5-F1
#
_entry.id   AF-A0AAX4J3Z5-F1
#
_cell.length_a   1.000
_cell.length_b   1.000
_cell.length_c   1.000
_cell.angle_alpha   90.00
_cell.angle_beta   90.00
_cell.angle_gamma   90.00
#
_symmetry.space_group_name_H-M   'P 1'
#
loop_
_entity.id
_entity.type
_entity.pdbx_description
1 polymer ?
#
loop_
_entity_poly.entity_id
_entity_poly.type
_entity_poly.pdbx_seq_one_letter_code
_entity_poly.pdbx_strand_id
1 'polypeptide(L)'
;MSGVEVLSLISSIIAILDASLATYAAVKSASGLPPSFQDVSLRLPLIRDTLKAAWGSLAQDTQSHEDETSLQAVLEGCKDKVSALDQVFRSVITSDSDSRLERYLKALNTIPKADKVENLAAGILADLQVLAGNFVIKAATREQMRSLIATAKEDDGNKLPSLTANNIGSGSQYVHMGNGNQNVSTESGVQINGSSTGPFYFGID
;
A
#
# COMPACT_ATOMS: atom_id res chain seq x y z
N MET A 1 9.07 -13.20 3.79
CA MET A 1 9.13 -13.48 2.34
C MET A 1 9.17 -12.15 1.58
N SER A 2 9.68 -12.11 0.35
CA SER A 2 10.00 -10.84 -0.34
C SER A 2 8.88 -10.42 -1.32
N GLY A 3 8.72 -9.12 -1.56
CA GLY A 3 7.73 -8.60 -2.53
C GLY A 3 7.87 -9.17 -3.96
N VAL A 4 9.04 -9.71 -4.30
CA VAL A 4 9.32 -10.39 -5.59
C VAL A 4 8.46 -11.66 -5.75
N GLU A 5 8.21 -12.40 -4.66
CA GLU A 5 7.45 -13.65 -4.70
C GLU A 5 5.96 -13.37 -4.99
N VAL A 6 5.42 -12.29 -4.42
CA VAL A 6 4.04 -11.82 -4.65
C VAL A 6 3.86 -11.32 -6.09
N LEU A 7 4.81 -10.54 -6.61
CA LEU A 7 4.80 -10.10 -8.01
C LEU A 7 4.88 -11.27 -9.00
N SER A 8 5.67 -12.30 -8.68
CA SER A 8 5.78 -13.53 -9.46
C SER A 8 4.47 -14.32 -9.49
N LEU A 9 3.78 -14.42 -8.35
CA LEU A 9 2.47 -15.06 -8.27
C LEU A 9 1.42 -14.33 -9.12
N ILE A 10 1.33 -13.00 -9.01
CA ILE A 10 0.40 -12.21 -9.82
C ILE A 10 0.69 -12.39 -11.32
N SER A 11 1.97 -12.35 -11.72
CA SER A 11 2.39 -12.57 -13.11
C SER A 11 1.97 -13.96 -13.62
N SER A 12 2.13 -14.98 -12.77
CA SER A 12 1.72 -16.36 -13.09
C SER A 12 0.21 -16.46 -13.32
N ILE A 13 -0.60 -15.81 -12.48
CA ILE A 13 -2.07 -15.81 -12.61
C ILE A 13 -2.48 -15.14 -13.93
N ILE A 14 -1.87 -13.99 -14.26
CA ILE A 14 -2.13 -13.27 -15.53
C ILE A 14 -1.80 -14.16 -16.73
N ALA A 15 -0.68 -14.89 -16.70
CA ALA A 15 -0.29 -15.78 -17.80
C ALA A 15 -1.30 -16.91 -18.03
N ILE A 16 -1.85 -17.49 -16.97
CA ILE A 16 -2.86 -18.55 -17.08
C ILE A 16 -4.18 -17.97 -17.62
N LEU A 17 -4.61 -16.80 -17.14
CA LEU A 17 -5.79 -16.11 -17.68
C LEU A 17 -5.65 -15.82 -19.18
N ASP A 18 -4.47 -15.38 -19.62
CA ASP A 18 -4.18 -15.15 -21.04
C ASP A 18 -4.27 -16.43 -21.87
N ALA A 19 -3.73 -17.54 -21.36
CA ALA A 19 -3.85 -18.83 -22.00
C ALA A 19 -5.31 -19.31 -22.07
N SER A 20 -6.09 -19.12 -21.00
CA SER A 20 -7.51 -19.47 -20.96
C SER A 20 -8.35 -18.65 -21.94
N LEU A 21 -8.09 -17.34 -22.04
CA LEU A 21 -8.78 -16.45 -22.98
C LEU A 21 -8.46 -16.83 -24.44
N ALA A 22 -7.20 -17.12 -24.75
CA ALA A 22 -6.79 -17.59 -26.07
C ALA A 22 -7.46 -18.92 -26.43
N THR A 23 -7.48 -19.86 -25.46
CA THR A 23 -8.13 -21.16 -25.58
C THR A 23 -9.61 -21.00 -25.87
N TYR A 24 -10.32 -20.13 -25.14
CA TYR A 24 -11.73 -19.85 -25.38
C TYR A 24 -12.00 -19.20 -26.75
N ALA A 25 -11.18 -18.22 -27.15
CA ALA A 25 -11.33 -17.53 -28.42
C ALA A 25 -11.27 -18.49 -29.62
N ALA A 26 -10.46 -19.55 -29.53
CA ALA A 26 -10.34 -20.57 -30.57
C ALA A 26 -11.62 -21.41 -30.77
N VAL A 27 -12.57 -21.38 -29.83
CA VAL A 27 -13.72 -22.30 -29.81
C VAL A 27 -15.06 -21.58 -29.64
N LYS A 28 -15.05 -20.25 -29.54
CA LYS A 28 -16.23 -19.38 -29.42
C LYS A 28 -17.26 -19.58 -30.54
N SER A 29 -16.84 -20.09 -31.69
CA SER A 29 -17.69 -20.40 -32.86
C SER A 29 -18.28 -21.81 -32.85
N ALA A 30 -17.94 -22.66 -31.89
CA ALA A 30 -18.35 -24.05 -31.89
C ALA A 30 -19.55 -24.30 -30.96
N SER A 31 -20.57 -24.98 -31.48
CA SER A 31 -21.82 -25.31 -30.77
C SER A 31 -21.62 -26.24 -29.57
N GLY A 32 -22.44 -26.08 -28.52
CA GLY A 32 -22.51 -27.03 -27.40
C GLY A 32 -21.63 -26.73 -26.18
N LEU A 33 -21.13 -25.50 -26.03
CA LEU A 33 -20.56 -25.05 -24.76
C LEU A 33 -21.70 -24.72 -23.76
N PRO A 34 -21.57 -25.04 -22.47
CA PRO A 34 -22.51 -24.58 -21.46
C PRO A 34 -22.59 -23.05 -21.43
N PRO A 35 -23.78 -22.44 -21.21
CA PRO A 35 -23.95 -20.99 -21.20
C PRO A 35 -23.01 -20.25 -20.24
N SER A 36 -22.64 -20.89 -19.13
CA SER A 36 -21.73 -20.33 -18.15
C SER A 36 -20.31 -20.06 -18.64
N PHE A 37 -19.86 -20.78 -19.67
CA PHE A 37 -18.57 -20.51 -20.31
C PHE A 37 -18.59 -19.14 -20.98
N GLN A 38 -19.72 -18.77 -21.59
CA GLN A 38 -19.88 -17.47 -22.22
C GLN A 38 -19.85 -16.36 -21.18
N ASP A 39 -20.61 -16.51 -20.09
CA ASP A 39 -20.64 -15.53 -19.00
C ASP A 39 -19.26 -15.33 -18.36
N VAL A 40 -18.53 -16.41 -18.09
CA VAL A 40 -17.18 -16.31 -17.53
C VAL A 40 -16.21 -15.68 -18.51
N SER A 41 -16.30 -16.00 -19.81
CA SER A 41 -15.45 -15.38 -20.84
C SER A 41 -15.57 -13.85 -20.92
N LEU A 42 -16.73 -13.30 -20.58
CA LEU A 42 -16.96 -11.85 -20.55
C LEU A 42 -16.31 -11.18 -19.33
N ARG A 43 -16.13 -11.93 -18.23
CA ARG A 43 -15.57 -11.41 -16.97
C ARG A 43 -14.05 -11.56 -16.88
N LEU A 44 -13.48 -12.59 -17.51
CA LEU A 44 -12.03 -12.88 -17.45
C LEU A 44 -11.13 -11.73 -17.93
N PRO A 45 -11.47 -10.95 -18.98
CA PRO A 45 -10.66 -9.80 -19.37
C PRO A 45 -10.57 -8.74 -18.27
N LEU A 46 -11.70 -8.45 -17.61
CA LEU A 46 -11.75 -7.48 -16.51
C LEU A 46 -10.91 -7.93 -15.31
N ILE A 47 -10.98 -9.22 -14.96
CA ILE A 47 -10.16 -9.86 -13.91
C ILE A 47 -8.67 -9.69 -14.24
N ARG A 48 -8.28 -10.00 -15.48
CA ARG A 48 -6.89 -9.90 -15.95
C ARG A 48 -6.37 -8.47 -15.91
N ASP A 49 -7.15 -7.49 -16.37
CA ASP A 49 -6.73 -6.09 -16.39
C ASP A 49 -6.61 -5.52 -14.97
N THR A 50 -7.50 -5.94 -14.06
CA THR A 50 -7.41 -5.58 -12.63
C THR A 50 -6.11 -6.11 -12.01
N LEU A 51 -5.74 -7.36 -12.29
CA LEU A 51 -4.47 -7.93 -11.81
C LEU A 51 -3.24 -7.21 -12.37
N LYS A 52 -3.27 -6.80 -13.63
CA LYS A 52 -2.20 -6.01 -14.23
C LYS A 52 -2.03 -4.65 -13.56
N ALA A 53 -3.13 -3.97 -13.26
CA ALA A 53 -3.09 -2.70 -12.54
C ALA A 53 -2.52 -2.89 -11.13
N ALA A 54 -2.94 -3.94 -10.41
CA ALA A 54 -2.41 -4.28 -9.09
C ALA A 54 -0.90 -4.60 -9.14
N TRP A 55 -0.47 -5.40 -10.12
CA TRP A 55 0.95 -5.70 -10.34
C TRP A 55 1.77 -4.41 -10.57
N GLY A 56 1.28 -3.51 -11.42
CA GLY A 56 1.95 -2.25 -11.71
C GLY A 56 2.12 -1.38 -10.47
N SER A 57 1.08 -1.24 -9.64
CA SER A 57 1.14 -0.50 -8.39
C SER A 57 2.13 -1.12 -7.39
N LEU A 58 2.17 -2.44 -7.30
CA LEU A 58 3.06 -3.17 -6.39
C LEU A 58 4.52 -3.15 -6.86
N ALA A 59 4.77 -3.20 -8.17
CA ALA A 59 6.12 -3.15 -8.73
C ALA A 59 6.80 -1.78 -8.52
N GLN A 60 6.02 -0.71 -8.38
CA GLN A 60 6.50 0.64 -8.06
C GLN A 60 6.70 0.86 -6.56
N ASP A 61 6.27 -0.07 -5.73
CA ASP A 61 6.35 0.01 -4.27
C ASP A 61 7.67 -0.60 -3.79
N THR A 62 8.60 0.24 -3.36
CA THR A 62 9.95 -0.18 -2.92
C THR A 62 10.04 -0.51 -1.43
N GLN A 63 8.91 -0.57 -0.72
CA GLN A 63 8.92 -0.72 0.75
C GLN A 63 8.84 -2.19 1.18
N SER A 64 9.55 -2.54 2.27
CA SER A 64 9.67 -3.93 2.76
C SER A 64 8.31 -4.60 2.96
N HIS A 65 8.09 -5.73 2.27
CA HIS A 65 6.90 -6.57 2.33
C HIS A 65 7.04 -7.68 3.38
N GLU A 66 7.57 -7.35 4.57
CA GLU A 66 8.03 -8.37 5.53
C GLU A 66 6.92 -9.29 6.07
N ASP A 67 5.64 -8.90 5.97
CA ASP A 67 4.50 -9.69 6.47
C ASP A 67 3.38 -9.88 5.42
N GLU A 68 3.68 -10.52 4.29
CA GLU A 68 2.68 -10.81 3.23
C GLU A 68 2.19 -12.26 3.15
N THR A 69 2.37 -13.06 4.22
CA THR A 69 1.97 -14.48 4.25
C THR A 69 0.47 -14.69 3.96
N SER A 70 -0.40 -13.83 4.51
CA SER A 70 -1.84 -13.90 4.24
C SER A 70 -2.18 -13.49 2.81
N LEU A 71 -1.45 -12.52 2.25
CA LEU A 71 -1.63 -12.08 0.86
C LEU A 71 -1.22 -13.21 -0.10
N GLN A 72 -0.12 -13.88 0.19
CA GLN A 72 0.35 -15.03 -0.56
C GLN A 72 -0.68 -16.15 -0.55
N ALA A 73 -1.25 -16.51 0.60
CA ALA A 73 -2.27 -17.56 0.68
C ALA A 73 -3.49 -17.26 -0.21
N VAL A 74 -3.93 -15.99 -0.26
CA VAL A 74 -5.01 -15.55 -1.17
C VAL A 74 -4.59 -15.68 -2.64
N LEU A 75 -3.36 -15.26 -2.98
CA LEU A 75 -2.84 -15.36 -4.36
C LEU A 75 -2.64 -16.81 -4.82
N GLU A 76 -2.15 -17.68 -3.95
CA GLU A 76 -2.03 -19.12 -4.23
C GLU A 76 -3.41 -19.75 -4.42
N GLY A 77 -4.37 -19.43 -3.54
CA GLY A 77 -5.76 -19.84 -3.70
C GLY A 77 -6.39 -19.34 -5.00
N CYS A 78 -6.06 -18.12 -5.44
CA CYS A 78 -6.51 -17.57 -6.71
C CYS A 78 -5.87 -18.29 -7.89
N LYS A 79 -4.56 -18.53 -7.83
CA LYS A 79 -3.80 -19.29 -8.85
C LYS A 79 -4.36 -20.69 -9.03
N ASP A 80 -4.70 -21.38 -7.95
CA ASP A 80 -5.32 -22.71 -7.99
C ASP A 80 -6.65 -22.67 -8.76
N LYS A 81 -7.53 -21.70 -8.44
CA LYS A 81 -8.84 -21.56 -9.11
C LYS A 81 -8.69 -21.22 -10.59
N VAL A 82 -7.78 -20.31 -10.94
CA VAL A 82 -7.49 -19.94 -12.33
C VAL A 82 -6.90 -21.13 -13.10
N SER A 83 -6.04 -21.93 -12.46
CA SER A 83 -5.47 -23.14 -13.06
C SER A 83 -6.54 -24.21 -13.30
N ALA A 84 -7.44 -24.42 -12.34
CA ALA A 84 -8.56 -25.35 -12.49
C ALA A 84 -9.49 -24.90 -13.61
N LEU A 85 -9.78 -23.61 -13.72
CA LEU A 85 -10.59 -23.04 -14.80
C LEU A 85 -9.97 -23.31 -16.17
N ASP A 86 -8.66 -23.07 -16.32
CA ASP A 86 -7.92 -23.33 -17.57
C ASP A 86 -7.98 -24.82 -17.97
N GLN A 87 -7.78 -25.73 -17.01
CA GLN A 87 -7.84 -27.17 -17.25
C GLN A 87 -9.24 -27.64 -17.64
N VAL A 88 -10.29 -27.11 -17.01
CA VAL A 88 -11.68 -27.38 -17.38
C VAL A 88 -11.97 -26.88 -18.79
N PHE A 89 -11.49 -25.69 -19.15
CA PHE A 89 -11.62 -25.19 -20.53
C PHE A 89 -10.92 -26.11 -21.52
N ARG A 90 -9.64 -26.42 -21.30
CA ARG A 90 -8.86 -27.27 -22.21
C ARG A 90 -9.48 -28.65 -22.39
N SER A 91 -9.91 -29.30 -21.32
CA SER A 91 -10.53 -30.64 -21.40
C SER A 91 -11.84 -30.67 -22.17
N VAL A 92 -12.64 -29.61 -22.12
CA VAL A 92 -13.85 -29.48 -22.94
C VAL A 92 -13.52 -29.27 -24.42
N ILE A 93 -12.32 -28.78 -24.75
CA ILE A 93 -11.95 -28.38 -26.11
C ILE A 93 -11.18 -29.47 -26.86
N THR A 94 -10.31 -30.24 -26.19
CA THR A 94 -9.31 -31.09 -26.84
C THR A 94 -9.71 -32.54 -27.11
N SER A 95 -10.86 -33.02 -26.63
CA SER A 95 -11.28 -34.40 -26.87
C SER A 95 -12.37 -34.50 -27.94
N ASP A 96 -12.18 -35.42 -28.90
CA ASP A 96 -13.11 -35.65 -30.03
C ASP A 96 -14.01 -36.88 -29.83
N SER A 97 -13.84 -37.65 -28.75
CA SER A 97 -14.59 -38.91 -28.55
C SER A 97 -15.95 -38.72 -27.85
N ASP A 98 -16.00 -37.84 -26.86
CA ASP A 98 -17.16 -37.67 -25.97
C ASP A 98 -17.87 -36.36 -26.35
N SER A 99 -19.15 -36.20 -26.06
CA SER A 99 -19.81 -34.89 -26.23
C SER A 99 -19.19 -33.83 -25.30
N ARG A 100 -19.31 -32.54 -25.65
CA ARG A 100 -18.77 -31.44 -24.82
C ARG A 100 -19.30 -31.43 -23.39
N LEU A 101 -20.56 -31.82 -23.21
CA LEU A 101 -21.18 -31.92 -21.89
C LEU A 101 -20.57 -33.08 -21.09
N GLU A 102 -20.36 -34.24 -21.71
CA GLU A 102 -19.69 -35.38 -21.08
C GLU A 102 -18.24 -35.05 -20.71
N ARG A 103 -17.52 -34.36 -21.61
CA ARG A 103 -16.17 -33.85 -21.33
C ARG A 103 -16.15 -32.90 -20.14
N TYR A 104 -17.12 -31.98 -20.08
CA TYR A 104 -17.25 -31.06 -18.95
C TYR A 104 -17.48 -31.80 -17.64
N LEU A 105 -18.44 -32.73 -17.60
CA LEU A 105 -18.71 -33.53 -16.40
C LEU A 105 -17.50 -34.37 -16.00
N LYS A 106 -16.78 -34.96 -16.96
CA LYS A 106 -15.55 -35.72 -16.71
C LYS A 106 -14.45 -34.83 -16.14
N ALA A 107 -14.30 -33.61 -16.67
CA ALA A 107 -13.35 -32.62 -16.16
C ALA A 107 -13.63 -32.28 -14.70
N LEU A 108 -14.89 -32.03 -14.34
CA LEU A 108 -15.29 -31.75 -12.95
C LEU A 108 -14.99 -32.91 -11.99
N ASN A 109 -15.03 -34.15 -12.47
CA ASN A 109 -14.75 -35.33 -11.64
C ASN A 109 -13.26 -35.70 -11.56
N THR A 110 -12.44 -35.25 -12.51
CA THR A 110 -11.04 -35.71 -12.65
C THR A 110 -10.00 -34.67 -12.27
N ILE A 111 -10.32 -33.39 -12.42
CA ILE A 111 -9.41 -32.29 -12.11
C ILE A 111 -9.50 -31.98 -10.61
N PRO A 112 -8.39 -32.07 -9.85
CA PRO A 112 -8.38 -31.65 -8.45
C PRO A 112 -8.77 -30.17 -8.31
N LYS A 113 -9.62 -29.85 -7.33
CA LYS A 113 -10.14 -28.49 -7.09
C LYS A 113 -10.95 -27.90 -8.25
N ALA A 114 -11.32 -28.70 -9.27
CA ALA A 114 -12.33 -28.26 -10.20
C ALA A 114 -13.67 -28.11 -9.50
N ASP A 115 -14.38 -27.08 -9.92
CA ASP A 115 -15.76 -26.80 -9.56
C ASP A 115 -16.44 -26.27 -10.82
N LYS A 116 -17.75 -26.04 -10.74
CA LYS A 116 -18.50 -25.34 -11.77
C LYS A 116 -17.76 -24.06 -12.17
N VAL A 117 -17.70 -23.80 -13.47
CA VAL A 117 -17.00 -22.65 -14.04
C VAL A 117 -17.49 -21.34 -13.42
N GLU A 118 -18.78 -21.23 -13.07
CA GLU A 118 -19.35 -20.11 -12.33
C GLU A 118 -18.75 -19.96 -10.92
N ASN A 119 -18.59 -21.06 -10.18
CA ASN A 119 -18.03 -21.06 -8.83
C ASN A 119 -16.55 -20.70 -8.86
N LEU A 120 -15.79 -21.22 -9.82
CA LEU A 120 -14.39 -20.86 -10.01
C LEU A 120 -14.25 -19.37 -10.32
N ALA A 121 -15.05 -18.84 -11.26
CA ALA A 121 -15.04 -17.41 -11.59
C ALA A 121 -15.47 -16.53 -10.42
N ALA A 122 -16.48 -16.94 -9.65
CA ALA A 122 -16.91 -16.23 -8.44
C ALA A 122 -15.82 -16.23 -7.36
N GLY A 123 -15.15 -17.36 -7.15
CA GLY A 123 -14.04 -17.48 -6.20
C GLY A 123 -12.84 -16.62 -6.59
N ILE A 124 -12.49 -16.57 -7.88
CA ILE A 124 -11.44 -15.68 -8.39
C ILE A 124 -11.80 -14.21 -8.12
N LEU A 125 -13.05 -13.82 -8.39
CA LEU A 125 -13.53 -12.45 -8.11
C LEU A 125 -13.47 -12.11 -6.62
N ALA A 126 -13.87 -13.04 -5.74
CA ALA A 126 -13.80 -12.85 -4.30
C ALA A 126 -12.34 -12.67 -3.83
N ASP A 127 -11.41 -13.49 -4.31
CA ASP A 127 -9.98 -13.33 -4.01
C ASP A 127 -9.47 -11.96 -4.48
N LEU A 128 -9.84 -11.53 -5.70
CA LEU A 128 -9.46 -10.21 -6.22
C LEU A 128 -10.04 -9.05 -5.39
N GLN A 129 -11.28 -9.18 -4.90
CA GLN A 129 -11.88 -8.16 -4.03
C GLN A 129 -11.11 -8.03 -2.71
N VAL A 130 -10.70 -9.14 -2.11
CA VAL A 130 -9.86 -9.14 -0.90
C VAL A 130 -8.52 -8.46 -1.18
N LEU A 131 -7.90 -8.77 -2.32
CA LEU A 131 -6.63 -8.16 -2.75
C LEU A 131 -6.79 -6.65 -2.96
N ALA A 132 -7.81 -6.22 -3.71
CA ALA A 132 -8.08 -4.82 -3.99
C ALA A 132 -8.34 -4.03 -2.69
N GLY A 133 -9.13 -4.59 -1.77
CA GLY A 133 -9.36 -4.00 -0.46
C GLY A 133 -8.07 -3.82 0.35
N ASN A 134 -7.20 -4.84 0.36
CA ASN A 134 -5.91 -4.78 1.04
C ASN A 134 -5.01 -3.67 0.46
N PHE A 135 -4.92 -3.57 -0.87
CA PHE A 135 -4.12 -2.55 -1.53
C PHE A 135 -4.64 -1.13 -1.27
N VAL A 136 -5.96 -0.90 -1.36
CA VAL A 136 -6.57 0.41 -1.11
C VAL A 136 -6.30 0.87 0.32
N ILE A 137 -6.47 -0.02 1.31
CA ILE A 137 -6.21 0.30 2.72
C ILE A 137 -4.73 0.65 2.92
N LYS A 138 -3.81 -0.17 2.41
CA LYS A 138 -2.36 0.09 2.52
C LYS A 138 -1.98 1.43 1.87
N ALA A 139 -2.53 1.76 0.70
CA ALA A 139 -2.26 3.02 0.02
C ALA A 139 -2.75 4.24 0.83
N ALA A 140 -3.97 4.18 1.38
CA ALA A 140 -4.52 5.24 2.21
C ALA A 140 -3.69 5.47 3.49
N THR A 141 -3.30 4.39 4.18
CA THR A 141 -2.44 4.48 5.38
C THR A 141 -1.09 5.11 5.07
N ARG A 142 -0.48 4.77 3.93
CA ARG A 142 0.79 5.37 3.49
C ARG A 142 0.66 6.86 3.22
N GLU A 143 -0.43 7.28 2.58
CA GLU A 143 -0.67 8.70 2.30
C GLU A 143 -0.85 9.49 3.59
N GLN A 144 -1.60 8.95 4.55
CA GLN A 144 -1.74 9.55 5.88
C GLN A 144 -0.40 9.66 6.59
N MET A 145 0.45 8.63 6.53
CA MET A 145 1.77 8.64 7.16
C MET A 145 2.74 9.62 6.48
N ARG A 146 2.71 9.74 5.14
CA ARG A 146 3.49 10.76 4.41
C ARG A 146 3.06 12.17 4.80
N SER A 147 1.75 12.41 4.87
CA SER A 147 1.19 13.69 5.31
C SER A 147 1.65 14.02 6.74
N LEU A 148 1.55 13.05 7.66
CA LEU A 148 2.01 13.22 9.05
C LEU A 148 3.52 13.57 9.13
N ILE A 149 4.35 12.88 8.35
CA ILE A 149 5.80 13.14 8.28
C ILE A 149 6.08 14.53 7.67
N ALA A 150 5.32 14.94 6.66
CA ALA A 150 5.46 16.26 6.06
C ALA A 150 5.11 17.36 7.08
N THR A 151 4.00 17.23 7.81
CA THR A 151 3.62 18.16 8.88
C THR A 151 4.66 18.17 10.01
N ALA A 152 5.20 17.02 10.41
CA ALA A 152 6.24 16.95 11.43
C ALA A 152 7.57 17.62 11.00
N LYS A 153 7.87 17.64 9.70
CA LYS A 153 9.05 18.34 9.15
C LYS A 153 8.84 19.86 9.06
N GLU A 154 7.61 20.30 8.85
CA GLU A 154 7.28 21.74 8.84
C GLU A 154 7.36 22.36 10.24
N ASP A 155 7.11 21.59 11.30
CA ASP A 155 7.19 22.06 12.69
C ASP A 155 8.62 22.20 13.24
N ASP A 156 9.64 21.59 12.60
CA ASP A 156 11.06 21.80 12.94
C ASP A 156 11.59 23.18 12.48
N GLY A 157 10.81 23.89 11.64
CA GLY A 157 11.05 25.30 11.28
C GLY A 157 10.62 26.29 12.36
N ASN A 158 9.80 25.86 13.32
CA ASN A 158 9.33 26.67 14.44
C ASN A 158 10.06 26.29 15.73
N LYS A 159 11.39 26.15 15.64
CA LYS A 159 12.23 26.16 16.85
C LYS A 159 11.90 27.42 17.61
N LEU A 160 11.18 27.28 18.73
CA LEU A 160 11.29 28.25 19.82
C LEU A 160 12.78 28.54 19.97
N PRO A 161 13.21 29.82 20.01
CA PRO A 161 14.62 30.14 20.15
C PRO A 161 15.15 29.37 21.36
N SER A 162 15.94 28.34 21.09
CA SER A 162 16.55 27.52 22.13
C SER A 162 17.53 28.43 22.84
N LEU A 163 17.14 28.89 24.03
CA LEU A 163 18.02 29.60 24.93
C LEU A 163 19.04 28.59 25.44
N THR A 164 20.16 28.45 24.72
CA THR A 164 21.29 27.67 25.21
C THR A 164 22.02 28.49 26.27
N ALA A 165 21.72 28.25 27.55
CA ALA A 165 22.48 28.81 28.66
C ALA A 165 23.76 27.99 28.86
N ASN A 166 24.88 28.47 28.31
CA ASN A 166 26.18 27.78 28.33
C ASN A 166 26.97 27.92 29.65
N ASN A 167 26.35 28.38 30.74
CA ASN A 167 27.06 28.64 31.99
C ASN A 167 26.85 27.48 32.98
N ILE A 168 27.92 26.74 33.28
CA ILE A 168 27.92 25.56 34.19
C ILE A 168 28.59 25.92 35.54
N GLY A 169 28.85 27.21 35.79
CA GLY A 169 29.43 27.70 37.04
C GLY A 169 28.39 28.21 38.04
N SER A 170 28.79 28.34 39.31
CA SER A 170 27.99 29.03 40.34
C SER A 170 28.10 30.55 40.16
N GLY A 171 26.98 31.23 39.95
CA GLY A 171 26.92 32.70 39.83
C GLY A 171 25.57 33.17 39.26
N SER A 172 25.32 34.48 39.27
CA SER A 172 24.11 35.07 38.67
C SER A 172 24.29 35.25 37.15
N GLN A 173 23.28 34.85 36.38
CA GLN A 173 23.21 35.11 34.95
C GLN A 173 22.14 36.16 34.67
N TYR A 174 22.51 37.24 33.98
CA TYR A 174 21.59 38.30 33.60
C TYR A 174 21.31 38.19 32.11
N VAL A 175 20.04 37.98 31.74
CA VAL A 175 19.61 37.77 30.35
C VAL A 175 18.68 38.90 29.93
N HIS A 176 18.98 39.57 28.81
CA HIS A 176 18.15 40.64 28.24
C HIS A 176 17.66 40.24 26.85
N MET A 177 16.35 40.09 26.70
CA MET A 177 15.70 39.59 25.48
C MET A 177 14.91 40.67 24.71
N GLY A 178 15.11 41.95 25.06
CA GLY A 178 14.41 43.09 24.46
C GLY A 178 15.35 44.15 23.89
N ASN A 179 14.81 45.31 23.50
CA ASN A 179 15.60 46.48 23.10
C ASN A 179 15.80 47.43 24.29
N GLY A 180 17.01 47.95 24.46
CA GLY A 180 17.36 48.86 25.57
C GLY A 180 18.66 48.43 26.27
N ASN A 181 19.08 49.24 27.25
CA ASN A 181 20.28 48.97 28.04
C ASN A 181 19.94 48.04 29.21
N GLN A 182 20.73 46.99 29.41
CA GLN A 182 20.69 46.15 30.61
C GLN A 182 21.72 46.68 31.61
N ASN A 183 21.24 47.40 32.63
CA ASN A 183 22.09 47.85 33.73
C ASN A 183 21.99 46.83 34.88
N VAL A 184 23.13 46.41 35.44
CA VAL A 184 23.18 45.44 36.54
C VAL A 184 24.20 45.91 37.58
N SER A 185 23.73 46.11 38.83
CA SER A 185 24.57 46.29 40.02
C SER A 185 24.63 44.97 40.78
N THR A 186 25.82 44.41 41.00
CA THR A 186 25.97 43.06 41.58
C THR A 186 26.24 43.04 43.09
N GLU A 187 26.13 44.18 43.79
CA GLU A 187 26.39 44.30 45.23
C GLU A 187 25.48 45.40 45.86
N SER A 188 25.93 46.17 46.86
CA SER A 188 25.13 47.17 47.59
C SER A 188 25.03 48.56 46.91
N GLY A 189 25.45 48.67 45.65
CA GLY A 189 25.40 49.92 44.88
C GLY A 189 23.98 50.30 44.44
N VAL A 190 23.65 51.59 44.47
CA VAL A 190 22.36 52.11 43.99
C VAL A 190 22.31 52.03 42.45
N GLN A 191 21.35 51.25 41.94
CA GLN A 191 21.09 51.17 40.51
C GLN A 191 19.94 52.12 40.11
N ILE A 192 20.20 53.02 39.16
CA ILE A 192 19.20 53.93 38.60
C ILE A 192 18.91 53.47 37.16
N ASN A 193 17.66 53.09 36.88
CA ASN A 193 17.22 52.65 35.56
C ASN A 193 16.33 53.71 34.90
N GLY A 194 16.57 53.99 33.62
CA GLY A 194 15.81 54.96 32.82
C GLY A 194 16.67 56.09 32.23
N SER A 195 16.07 56.92 31.38
CA SER A 195 16.71 58.10 30.80
C SER A 195 16.61 59.30 31.74
N SER A 196 17.77 59.86 32.13
CA SER A 196 17.88 61.09 32.92
C SER A 196 18.32 62.26 32.04
N THR A 197 17.72 63.44 32.24
CA THR A 197 18.11 64.71 31.60
C THR A 197 18.60 65.75 32.61
N GLY A 198 18.80 65.38 33.87
CA GLY A 198 19.20 66.27 34.96
C GLY A 198 20.51 65.86 35.63
N PRO A 199 21.24 66.80 36.26
CA PRO A 199 22.48 66.49 36.96
C PRO A 199 22.22 65.60 38.18
N PHE A 200 23.09 64.62 38.39
CA PHE A 200 23.13 63.81 39.61
C PHE A 200 24.07 64.49 40.63
N TYR A 201 23.56 64.77 41.82
CA TYR A 201 24.38 65.25 42.94
C TYR A 201 24.60 64.09 43.89
N PHE A 202 25.85 63.62 43.98
CA PHE A 202 26.26 62.66 44.98
C PHE A 202 26.83 63.44 46.17
N GLY A 203 26.20 63.29 47.35
CA GLY A 203 26.78 63.77 48.59
C GLY A 203 28.00 62.92 48.95
N ILE A 204 29.10 63.57 49.31
CA ILE A 204 30.28 62.92 49.86
C ILE A 204 30.22 63.18 51.37
N ASP A 205 30.03 62.13 52.17
CA ASP A 205 30.30 62.15 53.60
C ASP A 205 31.77 61.76 53.86
#